data_AF-A0AAE2CJJ2-F1
#
_entry.id   AF-A0AAE2CJJ2-F1
#
_cell.length_a   1.000
_cell.length_b   1.000
_cell.length_c   1.000
_cell.angle_alpha   90.00
_cell.angle_beta   90.00
_cell.angle_gamma   90.00
#
_symmetry.space_group_name_H-M   'P 1'
#
loop_
_entity.id
_entity.type
_entity.pdbx_description
1 polymer ?
#
loop_
_entity_poly.entity_id
_entity_poly.type
_entity_poly.pdbx_seq_one_letter_code
_entity_poly.pdbx_strand_id
1 'polypeptide(L)'
;MADPDINPQMENDEQKNYGVLLYYKYAAIPDLQSLFDFYHSNCTSLSLLGRVRLSSHGVNVTVGGRLRALEEHIEAVKSNALFEGTDFKLASCLEPLDDQVARECGFTSLSIRIVKELVTLNSHPLLKSPEISDAGRHLSAAEFHSVLQNAGKCEEKSAGSDKKLILLDARNLYETRIGKFDAPDVKTLDPEIRQYSDLPSWIDNNSEQLRGNNILMYCTGGIRCEMASAYIRSKGAGFENVFQ
;
A
#
# COMPACT_ATOMS: atom_id res chain seq x y z
N MET A 1 41.69 -5.46 32.78
CA MET A 1 41.39 -6.84 32.35
C MET A 1 40.21 -6.73 31.42
N ALA A 2 40.46 -6.97 30.13
CA ALA A 2 39.51 -6.75 29.04
C ALA A 2 38.51 -7.90 28.96
N ASP A 3 37.26 -7.57 28.66
CA ASP A 3 36.18 -8.50 28.33
C ASP A 3 36.51 -9.26 27.04
N PRO A 4 36.39 -10.60 27.00
CA PRO A 4 36.64 -11.37 25.78
C PRO A 4 35.36 -11.56 24.96
N ASP A 5 35.54 -11.46 23.64
CA ASP A 5 34.69 -12.04 22.59
C ASP A 5 33.31 -11.42 22.32
N ILE A 6 33.33 -10.17 21.83
CA ILE A 6 32.40 -9.77 20.76
C ILE A 6 33.03 -10.24 19.44
N ASN A 7 32.40 -11.21 18.78
CA ASN A 7 32.85 -11.76 17.51
C ASN A 7 32.87 -10.67 16.43
N PRO A 8 34.04 -10.27 15.88
CA PRO A 8 34.14 -9.21 14.87
C PRO A 8 33.49 -9.56 13.52
N GLN A 9 33.02 -10.81 13.33
CA GLN A 9 32.21 -11.18 12.17
C GLN A 9 30.75 -10.70 12.26
N MET A 10 30.18 -10.59 13.48
CA MET A 10 28.79 -10.14 13.63
C MET A 10 28.62 -8.63 13.39
N GLU A 11 29.60 -7.82 13.78
CA GLU A 11 29.61 -6.37 13.48
C GLU A 11 29.78 -6.08 11.98
N ASN A 12 30.44 -6.98 11.23
CA ASN A 12 30.67 -6.82 9.79
C ASN A 12 29.44 -7.19 8.94
N ASP A 13 28.57 -8.09 9.40
CA ASP A 13 27.35 -8.48 8.68
C ASP A 13 26.23 -7.43 8.81
N GLU A 14 26.14 -6.71 9.94
CA GLU A 14 25.22 -5.57 10.07
C GLU A 14 25.52 -4.45 9.06
N GLN A 15 26.76 -4.36 8.59
CA GLN A 15 27.22 -3.33 7.66
C GLN A 15 26.72 -3.55 6.22
N LYS A 16 26.22 -4.75 5.90
CA LYS A 16 25.76 -5.16 4.55
C LYS A 16 24.27 -5.45 4.45
N ASN A 17 23.47 -5.11 5.45
CA ASN A 17 22.04 -5.32 5.36
C ASN A 17 21.40 -4.33 4.39
N TYR A 18 20.59 -4.87 3.47
CA TYR A 18 19.79 -4.10 2.53
C TYR A 18 18.32 -4.13 2.97
N GLY A 19 17.52 -3.31 2.31
CA GLY A 19 16.10 -3.38 2.49
C GLY A 19 15.33 -2.74 1.36
N VAL A 20 14.02 -2.91 1.44
CA VAL A 20 13.03 -2.21 0.64
C VAL A 20 12.08 -1.51 1.61
N LEU A 21 11.89 -0.22 1.37
CA LEU A 21 10.99 0.63 2.12
C LEU A 21 9.81 1.01 1.22
N LEU A 22 8.60 0.75 1.71
CA LEU A 22 7.36 1.18 1.08
C LEU A 22 6.57 2.06 2.06
N TYR A 23 6.08 3.19 1.57
CA TYR A 23 5.11 4.00 2.31
C TYR A 23 4.35 4.93 1.36
N TYR A 24 3.25 5.46 1.84
CA TYR A 24 2.51 6.52 1.18
C TYR A 24 1.89 7.44 2.22
N LYS A 25 1.59 8.66 1.81
CA LYS A 25 0.82 9.60 2.62
C LYS A 25 -0.04 10.42 1.69
N TYR A 26 -1.35 10.41 1.91
CA TYR A 26 -2.24 11.42 1.35
C TYR A 26 -2.25 12.63 2.27
N ALA A 27 -1.85 13.78 1.72
CA ALA A 27 -1.82 15.07 2.41
C ALA A 27 -1.81 16.17 1.35
N ALA A 28 -2.45 17.31 1.63
CA ALA A 28 -2.35 18.46 0.74
C ALA A 28 -0.89 18.96 0.74
N ILE A 29 -0.22 18.89 -0.41
CA ILE A 29 1.16 19.33 -0.56
C ILE A 29 1.16 20.78 -1.03
N PRO A 30 1.59 21.75 -0.19
CA PRO A 30 1.54 23.17 -0.52
C PRO A 30 2.56 23.56 -1.60
N ASP A 31 3.74 22.93 -1.57
CA ASP A 31 4.83 23.17 -2.52
C ASP A 31 5.41 21.85 -3.03
N LEU A 32 5.01 21.49 -4.24
CA LEU A 32 5.47 20.28 -4.91
C LEU A 32 6.95 20.34 -5.31
N GLN A 33 7.46 21.52 -5.64
CA GLN A 33 8.85 21.67 -6.10
C GLN A 33 9.80 21.50 -4.92
N SER A 34 9.52 22.18 -3.80
CA SER A 34 10.29 21.99 -2.57
C SER A 34 10.29 20.53 -2.11
N LEU A 35 9.15 19.84 -2.24
CA LEU A 35 9.08 18.42 -1.90
C LEU A 35 9.88 17.53 -2.86
N PHE A 36 9.85 17.84 -4.16
CA PHE A 36 10.68 17.16 -5.14
C PHE A 36 12.17 17.33 -4.82
N ASP A 37 12.61 18.55 -4.53
CA ASP A 37 14.00 18.86 -4.22
C ASP A 37 14.46 18.15 -2.94
N PHE A 38 13.59 18.09 -1.91
CA PHE A 38 13.82 17.29 -0.70
C PHE A 38 14.07 15.81 -1.03
N TYR A 39 13.16 15.16 -1.76
CA TYR A 39 13.30 13.75 -2.11
C TYR A 39 14.51 13.49 -2.99
N HIS A 40 14.77 14.37 -3.96
CA HIS A 40 15.92 14.26 -4.84
C HIS A 40 17.23 14.35 -4.05
N SER A 41 17.39 15.38 -3.22
CA SER A 41 18.59 15.56 -2.39
C SER A 41 18.77 14.40 -1.40
N ASN A 42 17.73 14.07 -0.63
CA ASN A 42 17.78 13.04 0.40
C ASN A 42 18.11 11.66 -0.20
N CYS A 43 17.33 11.19 -1.18
CA CYS A 43 17.55 9.87 -1.77
C CYS A 43 18.89 9.78 -2.51
N THR A 44 19.34 10.84 -3.18
CA THR A 44 20.64 10.85 -3.87
C THR A 44 21.81 10.79 -2.87
N SER A 45 21.75 11.58 -1.79
CA SER A 45 22.80 11.59 -0.77
C SER A 45 22.95 10.23 -0.07
N LEU A 46 21.83 9.51 0.08
CA LEU A 46 21.74 8.19 0.69
C LEU A 46 21.96 7.04 -0.30
N SER A 47 22.21 7.34 -1.58
CA SER A 47 22.36 6.35 -2.66
C SER A 47 21.18 5.38 -2.76
N LEU A 48 19.96 5.87 -2.53
CA LEU A 48 18.73 5.08 -2.63
C LEU A 48 18.27 4.96 -4.08
N LEU A 49 17.77 3.78 -4.44
CA LEU A 49 17.21 3.48 -5.75
C LEU A 49 15.70 3.22 -5.62
N GLY A 50 14.97 3.23 -6.75
CA GLY A 50 13.55 2.92 -6.79
C GLY A 50 12.71 4.09 -7.26
N ARG A 51 11.49 4.23 -6.72
CA ARG A 51 10.45 5.11 -7.25
C ARG A 51 9.84 5.99 -6.16
N VAL A 52 9.75 7.28 -6.48
CA VAL A 52 9.04 8.29 -5.70
C VAL A 52 8.02 8.95 -6.63
N ARG A 53 6.75 8.91 -6.25
CA ARG A 53 5.67 9.63 -6.95
C ARG A 53 5.14 10.72 -6.04
N LEU A 54 5.11 11.94 -6.57
CA LEU A 54 4.66 13.13 -5.86
C LEU A 54 3.42 13.68 -6.55
N SER A 55 2.44 14.12 -5.77
CA SER A 55 1.21 14.75 -6.26
C SER A 55 0.87 15.90 -5.31
N SER A 56 0.04 16.84 -5.76
CA SER A 56 -0.57 17.84 -4.89
C SER A 56 -1.36 17.20 -3.73
N HIS A 57 -1.71 15.92 -3.86
CA HIS A 57 -2.46 15.14 -2.88
C HIS A 57 -1.60 14.21 -2.02
N GLY A 58 -0.27 14.18 -2.19
CA GLY A 58 0.60 13.42 -1.31
C GLY A 58 1.80 12.76 -1.98
N VAL A 59 2.24 11.64 -1.41
CA VAL A 59 3.42 10.86 -1.87
C VAL A 59 3.16 9.36 -1.88
N ASN A 60 3.81 8.66 -2.79
CA ASN A 60 3.88 7.19 -2.85
C ASN A 60 5.32 6.78 -3.16
N VAL A 61 5.94 6.06 -2.23
CA VAL A 61 7.38 5.82 -2.22
C VAL A 61 7.65 4.31 -2.11
N THR A 62 8.55 3.85 -2.98
CA THR A 62 9.13 2.51 -2.91
C THR A 62 10.61 2.64 -3.23
N VAL A 63 11.45 2.64 -2.20
CA VAL A 63 12.89 2.83 -2.33
C VAL A 63 13.65 1.65 -1.70
N GLY A 64 14.82 1.35 -2.24
CA GLY A 64 15.69 0.28 -1.78
C GLY A 64 17.12 0.76 -1.66
N GLY A 65 17.87 0.15 -0.75
CA GLY A 65 19.24 0.52 -0.46
C GLY A 65 19.74 -0.14 0.81
N ARG A 66 20.84 0.37 1.37
CA ARG A 66 21.35 -0.08 2.67
C ARG A 66 20.34 0.22 3.77
N LEU A 67 20.21 -0.68 4.73
CA LEU A 67 19.21 -0.57 5.81
C LEU A 67 19.37 0.73 6.60
N ARG A 68 20.60 1.08 7.00
CA ARG A 68 20.90 2.36 7.68
C ARG A 68 20.49 3.58 6.86
N ALA A 69 20.70 3.55 5.54
CA ALA A 69 20.29 4.64 4.65
C ALA A 69 18.76 4.76 4.57
N LEU A 70 18.03 3.64 4.62
CA LEU A 70 16.57 3.66 4.69
C LEU A 70 16.06 4.21 6.03
N GLU A 71 16.73 3.88 7.14
CA GLU A 71 16.43 4.44 8.46
C GLU A 71 16.68 5.95 8.51
N GLU A 72 17.83 6.41 8.00
CA GLU A 72 18.15 7.84 7.85
C GLU A 72 17.09 8.56 6.98
N HIS A 73 16.65 7.92 5.89
CA HIS A 73 15.57 8.44 5.07
C HIS A 73 14.25 8.54 5.83
N ILE A 74 13.88 7.53 6.62
CA ILE A 74 12.66 7.53 7.44
C ILE A 74 12.69 8.70 8.42
N GLU A 75 13.80 8.90 9.13
CA GLU A 75 13.91 9.99 10.10
C GLU A 75 13.87 11.38 9.43
N ALA A 76 14.51 11.53 8.27
CA ALA A 76 14.40 12.75 7.48
C ALA A 76 12.94 13.05 7.06
N VAL A 77 12.18 12.02 6.64
CA VAL A 77 10.77 12.18 6.26
C VAL A 77 9.89 12.49 7.47
N LYS A 78 10.09 11.81 8.60
CA LYS A 78 9.35 12.04 9.87
C LYS A 78 9.57 13.45 10.43
N SER A 79 10.73 14.06 10.18
CA SER A 79 11.01 15.44 10.63
C SER A 79 10.07 16.48 9.99
N ASN A 80 9.41 16.13 8.87
CA ASN A 80 8.43 16.97 8.22
C ASN A 80 7.02 16.64 8.71
N ALA A 81 6.36 17.63 9.31
CA ALA A 81 5.01 17.50 9.86
C ALA A 81 3.95 17.02 8.84
N LEU A 82 4.16 17.22 7.53
CA LEU A 82 3.27 16.69 6.49
C LEU A 82 3.17 15.15 6.51
N PHE A 83 4.21 14.48 6.99
CA PHE A 83 4.32 13.03 7.02
C PHE A 83 4.14 12.42 8.41
N GLU A 84 3.62 13.19 9.37
CA GLU A 84 3.28 12.68 10.68
C GLU A 84 2.28 11.51 10.58
N GLY A 85 2.53 10.45 11.37
CA GLY A 85 1.70 9.23 11.37
C GLY A 85 1.79 8.38 10.10
N THR A 86 2.79 8.61 9.24
CA THR A 86 3.06 7.72 8.09
C THR A 86 3.45 6.32 8.57
N ASP A 87 2.82 5.30 7.98
CA ASP A 87 3.16 3.90 8.20
C ASP A 87 4.29 3.47 7.25
N PHE A 88 5.51 3.41 7.79
CA PHE A 88 6.72 3.00 7.07
C PHE A 88 6.89 1.49 7.10
N LYS A 89 6.68 0.84 5.95
CA LYS A 89 6.84 -0.61 5.79
C LYS A 89 8.25 -0.93 5.33
N LEU A 90 9.15 -1.15 6.28
CA LEU A 90 10.54 -1.52 6.04
C LEU A 90 10.70 -3.04 6.08
N ALA A 91 11.16 -3.62 4.96
CA ALA A 91 11.51 -5.03 4.88
C ALA A 91 13.03 -5.15 4.70
N SER A 92 13.71 -5.81 5.64
CA SER A 92 15.12 -6.15 5.51
C SER A 92 15.31 -7.32 4.55
N CYS A 93 16.37 -7.27 3.76
CA CYS A 93 16.81 -8.37 2.92
C CYS A 93 18.33 -8.43 2.89
N LEU A 94 18.87 -9.58 2.47
CA LEU A 94 20.26 -9.64 2.03
C LEU A 94 20.42 -8.83 0.74
N GLU A 95 21.66 -8.63 0.33
CA GLU A 95 21.98 -8.01 -0.96
C GLU A 95 21.27 -8.74 -2.12
N PRO A 96 20.92 -8.02 -3.22
CA PRO A 96 20.34 -8.66 -4.39
C PRO A 96 21.22 -9.83 -4.83
N LEU A 97 20.60 -10.97 -5.16
CA LEU A 97 21.32 -12.18 -5.55
C LEU A 97 22.27 -11.91 -6.72
N ASP A 98 21.82 -11.07 -7.66
CA ASP A 98 22.60 -10.55 -8.77
C ASP A 98 21.98 -9.24 -9.32
N ASP A 99 22.67 -8.62 -10.28
CA ASP A 99 22.21 -7.41 -10.97
C ASP A 99 20.93 -7.64 -11.79
N GLN A 100 20.65 -8.87 -12.22
CA GLN A 100 19.43 -9.18 -12.97
C GLN A 100 18.20 -9.10 -12.06
N VAL A 101 18.27 -9.67 -10.87
CA VAL A 101 17.20 -9.56 -9.85
C VAL A 101 16.97 -8.09 -9.49
N ALA A 102 18.04 -7.31 -9.29
CA ALA A 102 17.92 -5.87 -9.02
C ALA A 102 17.21 -5.12 -10.17
N ARG A 103 17.49 -5.50 -11.44
CA ARG A 103 16.80 -4.98 -12.63
C ARG A 103 15.33 -5.36 -12.67
N GLU A 104 15.01 -6.62 -12.42
CA GLU A 104 13.63 -7.13 -12.43
C GLU A 104 12.76 -6.50 -11.34
N CYS A 105 13.34 -6.23 -10.17
CA CYS A 105 12.67 -5.50 -9.09
C CYS A 105 12.53 -3.98 -9.36
N GLY A 106 13.17 -3.46 -10.40
CA GLY A 106 13.09 -2.05 -10.78
C GLY A 106 13.90 -1.11 -9.89
N PHE A 107 14.89 -1.62 -9.15
CA PHE A 107 15.82 -0.85 -8.32
C PHE A 107 17.15 -0.64 -9.06
N THR A 108 17.07 -0.13 -10.29
CA THR A 108 18.26 0.15 -11.12
C THR A 108 18.70 1.60 -11.05
N SER A 109 17.75 2.50 -10.81
CA SER A 109 17.95 3.93 -10.71
C SER A 109 16.90 4.54 -9.79
N LEU A 110 17.16 5.75 -9.33
CA LEU A 110 16.17 6.57 -8.66
C LEU A 110 15.29 7.27 -9.70
N SER A 111 13.97 7.10 -9.57
CA SER A 111 12.97 7.74 -10.43
C SER A 111 11.99 8.53 -9.56
N ILE A 112 12.12 9.85 -9.60
CA ILE A 112 11.22 10.77 -8.91
C ILE A 112 10.35 11.45 -9.96
N ARG A 113 9.02 11.35 -9.82
CA ARG A 113 8.08 11.92 -10.79
C ARG A 113 6.96 12.66 -10.09
N ILE A 114 6.68 13.87 -10.57
CA ILE A 114 5.42 14.56 -10.27
C ILE A 114 4.35 13.94 -11.17
N VAL A 115 3.27 13.48 -10.55
CA VAL A 115 2.16 12.77 -11.18
C VAL A 115 0.84 13.42 -10.78
N LYS A 116 -0.18 13.28 -11.63
CA LYS A 116 -1.53 13.73 -11.30
C LYS A 116 -2.11 12.93 -10.14
N GLU A 117 -2.00 11.61 -10.22
CA GLU A 117 -2.50 10.65 -9.23
C GLU A 117 -1.36 9.76 -8.75
N LEU A 118 -1.25 9.55 -7.43
CA LEU A 118 -0.25 8.67 -6.82
C LEU A 118 -0.39 7.22 -7.31
N VAL A 119 -1.65 6.82 -7.53
CA VAL A 119 -2.05 5.60 -8.23
C VAL A 119 -3.20 5.94 -9.16
N THR A 120 -3.04 5.66 -10.45
CA THR A 120 -4.04 5.98 -11.48
C THR A 120 -5.30 5.14 -11.29
N LEU A 121 -6.38 5.74 -10.80
CA LEU A 121 -7.63 5.03 -10.51
C LEU A 121 -8.40 4.67 -11.78
N ASN A 122 -8.37 5.52 -12.80
CA ASN A 122 -9.13 5.28 -14.03
C ASN A 122 -8.32 5.76 -15.25
N SER A 123 -8.39 4.99 -16.33
CA SER A 123 -7.79 5.36 -17.62
C SER A 123 -8.45 6.58 -18.26
N HIS A 124 -9.71 6.86 -17.88
CA HIS A 124 -10.47 8.03 -18.30
C HIS A 124 -10.84 8.88 -17.08
N PRO A 125 -10.76 10.23 -17.15
CA PRO A 125 -11.15 11.07 -16.03
C PRO A 125 -12.61 10.81 -15.62
N LEU A 126 -12.81 10.46 -14.35
CA LEU A 126 -14.15 10.41 -13.77
C LEU A 126 -14.75 11.82 -13.73
N LEU A 127 -16.06 11.91 -13.94
CA LEU A 127 -16.81 13.18 -13.85
C LEU A 127 -16.68 13.80 -12.45
N LYS A 128 -16.61 12.94 -11.43
CA LYS A 128 -16.21 13.27 -10.06
C LYS A 128 -15.27 12.18 -9.56
N SER A 129 -14.04 12.56 -9.19
CA SER A 129 -13.10 11.62 -8.57
C SER A 129 -13.49 11.40 -7.10
N PRO A 130 -13.35 10.19 -6.57
CA PRO A 130 -13.61 9.94 -5.15
C PRO A 130 -12.60 10.69 -4.29
N GLU A 131 -13.02 11.12 -3.12
CA GLU A 131 -12.16 11.83 -2.17
C GLU A 131 -11.56 10.84 -1.17
N ILE A 132 -10.31 11.06 -0.79
CA ILE A 132 -9.63 10.20 0.21
C ILE A 132 -10.30 10.25 1.58
N SER A 133 -10.97 11.36 1.92
CA SER A 133 -11.82 11.48 3.11
C SER A 133 -12.96 10.46 3.15
N ASP A 134 -13.37 9.95 1.99
CA ASP A 134 -14.40 8.91 1.84
C ASP A 134 -13.81 7.49 1.79
N ALA A 135 -12.50 7.30 2.05
CA ALA A 135 -11.89 5.97 2.09
C ALA A 135 -12.55 5.06 3.15
N GLY A 136 -12.47 3.75 2.93
CA GLY A 136 -12.97 2.74 3.85
C GLY A 136 -12.28 2.80 5.20
N ARG A 137 -12.90 2.20 6.22
CA ARG A 137 -12.33 2.16 7.56
C ARG A 137 -11.09 1.26 7.58
N HIS A 138 -9.95 1.80 8.01
CA HIS A 138 -8.74 1.03 8.23
C HIS A 138 -8.89 0.07 9.41
N LEU A 139 -8.39 -1.15 9.21
CA LEU A 139 -8.23 -2.19 10.21
C LEU A 139 -6.74 -2.48 10.40
N SER A 140 -6.33 -2.71 11.63
CA SER A 140 -5.04 -3.35 11.91
C SER A 140 -5.03 -4.77 11.35
N ALA A 141 -3.84 -5.34 11.12
CA ALA A 141 -3.71 -6.73 10.66
C ALA A 141 -4.43 -7.74 11.57
N ALA A 142 -4.41 -7.51 12.89
CA ALA A 142 -5.10 -8.36 13.87
C ALA A 142 -6.62 -8.23 13.77
N GLU A 143 -7.15 -7.02 13.58
CA GLU A 143 -8.58 -6.79 13.34
C GLU A 143 -9.03 -7.40 12.02
N PHE A 144 -8.26 -7.19 10.94
CA PHE A 144 -8.53 -7.77 9.62
C PHE A 144 -8.63 -9.31 9.69
N HIS A 145 -7.64 -9.95 10.34
CA HIS A 145 -7.64 -11.39 10.56
C HIS A 145 -8.85 -11.83 11.40
N SER A 146 -9.16 -11.10 12.48
CA SER A 146 -10.30 -11.40 13.34
C SER A 146 -11.64 -11.29 12.60
N VAL A 147 -11.80 -10.29 11.72
CA VAL A 147 -12.99 -10.14 10.88
C VAL A 147 -13.16 -11.34 9.96
N LEU A 148 -12.08 -11.78 9.29
CA LEU A 148 -12.12 -12.97 8.42
C LEU A 148 -12.46 -14.25 9.20
N GLN A 149 -11.82 -14.48 10.35
CA GLN A 149 -12.05 -15.68 11.17
C GLN A 149 -13.46 -15.75 11.77
N ASN A 150 -14.06 -14.60 12.08
CA ASN A 150 -15.38 -14.54 12.68
C ASN A 150 -16.51 -14.49 11.65
N ALA A 151 -16.21 -14.21 10.38
CA ALA A 151 -17.19 -14.16 9.31
C ALA A 151 -17.99 -15.47 9.19
N GLY A 152 -17.32 -16.62 9.29
CA GLY A 152 -17.96 -17.94 9.28
C GLY A 152 -18.77 -18.29 10.54
N LYS A 153 -18.68 -17.48 11.61
CA LYS A 153 -19.39 -17.71 12.89
C LYS A 153 -20.62 -16.82 13.06
N CYS A 154 -20.74 -15.76 12.25
CA CYS A 154 -21.77 -14.75 12.40
C CYS A 154 -23.08 -15.04 11.63
N GLU A 155 -23.15 -16.14 10.86
CA GLU A 155 -24.35 -16.51 10.10
C GLU A 155 -25.57 -16.85 11.00
N GLU A 156 -25.40 -17.10 12.30
CA GLU A 156 -26.51 -17.57 13.14
C GLU A 156 -27.22 -16.53 14.04
N LYS A 157 -26.74 -15.29 14.26
CA LYS A 157 -27.29 -14.47 15.38
C LYS A 157 -27.43 -12.97 15.17
N SER A 158 -27.98 -12.52 14.05
CA SER A 158 -28.60 -11.19 14.00
C SER A 158 -29.84 -11.20 13.12
N ALA A 159 -30.98 -11.44 13.75
CA ALA A 159 -32.30 -11.30 13.15
C ALA A 159 -32.46 -9.87 12.59
N GLY A 160 -32.36 -9.73 11.27
CA GLY A 160 -32.74 -8.51 10.55
C GLY A 160 -31.74 -7.95 9.52
N SER A 161 -30.55 -8.52 9.32
CA SER A 161 -29.65 -8.05 8.25
C SER A 161 -28.90 -9.20 7.55
N ASP A 162 -29.26 -9.50 6.31
CA ASP A 162 -28.61 -10.50 5.43
C ASP A 162 -27.22 -10.04 4.92
N LYS A 163 -26.54 -9.15 5.64
CA LYS A 163 -25.27 -8.54 5.19
C LYS A 163 -24.15 -9.56 5.29
N LYS A 164 -23.67 -10.03 4.14
CA LYS A 164 -22.54 -10.96 4.07
C LYS A 164 -21.22 -10.21 4.09
N LEU A 165 -20.15 -10.87 4.53
CA LEU A 165 -18.79 -10.38 4.34
C LEU A 165 -18.29 -10.80 2.95
N ILE A 166 -17.73 -9.85 2.22
CA ILE A 166 -17.07 -10.07 0.94
C ILE A 166 -15.62 -9.63 1.09
N LEU A 167 -14.71 -10.51 0.69
CA LEU A 167 -13.29 -10.18 0.57
C LEU A 167 -13.00 -9.78 -0.87
N LEU A 168 -12.41 -8.60 -1.10
CA LEU A 168 -12.10 -8.09 -2.45
C LEU A 168 -10.59 -7.87 -2.59
N ASP A 169 -9.97 -8.62 -3.51
CA ASP A 169 -8.57 -8.44 -3.88
C ASP A 169 -8.45 -7.27 -4.86
N ALA A 170 -7.92 -6.12 -4.41
CA ALA A 170 -7.78 -4.92 -5.24
C ALA A 170 -6.45 -4.91 -6.04
N ARG A 171 -5.77 -6.05 -6.14
CA ARG A 171 -4.48 -6.18 -6.84
C ARG A 171 -4.65 -6.60 -8.29
N ASN A 172 -3.56 -6.52 -9.04
CA ASN A 172 -3.51 -7.03 -10.39
C ASN A 172 -3.38 -8.56 -10.39
N LEU A 173 -3.87 -9.21 -11.45
CA LEU A 173 -3.89 -10.65 -11.66
C LEU A 173 -2.53 -11.33 -11.39
N TYR A 174 -1.41 -10.70 -11.77
CA TYR A 174 -0.09 -11.29 -11.55
C TYR A 174 0.29 -11.36 -10.07
N GLU A 175 -0.19 -10.42 -9.24
CA GLU A 175 0.05 -10.43 -7.78
C GLU A 175 -0.82 -11.49 -7.11
N THR A 176 -2.08 -11.59 -7.54
CA THR A 176 -3.04 -12.57 -7.02
C THR A 176 -2.61 -14.01 -7.30
N ARG A 177 -2.00 -14.26 -8.47
CA ARG A 177 -1.48 -15.58 -8.86
C ARG A 177 -0.29 -16.05 -8.02
N ILE A 178 0.49 -15.14 -7.44
CA ILE A 178 1.60 -15.49 -6.54
C ILE A 178 1.05 -16.00 -5.21
N GLY A 179 0.00 -15.35 -4.71
CA GLY A 179 -0.67 -15.73 -3.48
C GLY A 179 -1.76 -14.75 -3.11
N LYS A 180 -2.77 -15.23 -2.39
CA LYS A 180 -3.92 -14.46 -1.91
C LYS A 180 -4.38 -15.00 -0.56
N PHE A 181 -5.22 -14.23 0.15
CA PHE A 181 -5.84 -14.72 1.37
C PHE A 181 -6.72 -15.95 1.05
N ASP A 182 -6.62 -16.97 1.89
CA ASP A 182 -7.49 -18.13 1.87
C ASP A 182 -8.51 -17.98 3.01
N ALA A 183 -9.77 -17.84 2.63
CA ALA A 183 -10.89 -17.65 3.55
C ALA A 183 -12.10 -18.43 3.00
N PRO A 184 -12.18 -19.75 3.25
CA PRO A 184 -13.18 -20.62 2.63
C PRO A 184 -14.63 -20.23 2.97
N ASP A 185 -14.84 -19.66 4.16
CA ASP A 185 -16.16 -19.24 4.65
C ASP A 185 -16.55 -17.82 4.18
N VAL A 186 -15.68 -17.14 3.42
CA VAL A 186 -15.90 -15.77 2.96
C VAL A 186 -15.84 -15.74 1.44
N LYS A 187 -16.88 -15.17 0.81
CA LYS A 187 -16.87 -14.97 -0.64
C LYS A 187 -15.73 -14.02 -1.01
N THR A 188 -14.72 -14.56 -1.67
CA THR A 188 -13.59 -13.79 -2.19
C THR A 188 -13.84 -13.44 -3.65
N LEU A 189 -13.81 -12.14 -3.96
CA LEU A 189 -13.89 -11.60 -5.31
C LEU A 189 -12.48 -11.25 -5.79
N ASP A 190 -12.09 -11.89 -6.88
CA ASP A 190 -10.87 -11.60 -7.63
C ASP A 190 -11.27 -10.91 -8.95
N PRO A 191 -10.98 -9.61 -9.12
CA PRO A 191 -11.32 -8.90 -10.34
C PRO A 191 -10.56 -9.36 -11.59
N GLU A 192 -9.48 -10.12 -11.44
CA GLU A 192 -8.60 -10.57 -12.52
C GLU A 192 -8.08 -9.43 -13.42
N ILE A 193 -8.00 -8.21 -12.88
CA ILE A 193 -7.58 -7.01 -13.62
C ILE A 193 -6.09 -7.05 -13.97
N ARG A 194 -5.73 -6.55 -15.16
CA ARG A 194 -4.32 -6.41 -15.57
C ARG A 194 -3.72 -5.12 -15.05
N GLN A 195 -4.52 -4.07 -14.94
CA GLN A 195 -4.12 -2.76 -14.44
C GLN A 195 -5.13 -2.30 -13.39
N TYR A 196 -4.63 -1.61 -12.36
CA TYR A 196 -5.49 -1.07 -11.30
C TYR A 196 -6.54 -0.09 -11.83
N SER A 197 -6.24 0.61 -12.93
CA SER A 197 -7.17 1.51 -13.61
C SER A 197 -8.41 0.82 -14.20
N ASP A 198 -8.42 -0.50 -14.27
CA ASP A 198 -9.57 -1.30 -14.71
C ASP A 198 -10.52 -1.64 -13.55
N LEU A 199 -10.08 -1.46 -12.29
CA LEU A 199 -10.86 -1.81 -11.10
C LEU A 199 -12.19 -1.07 -11.00
N PRO A 200 -12.30 0.25 -11.27
CA PRO A 200 -13.60 0.94 -11.23
C PRO A 200 -14.64 0.34 -12.18
N SER A 201 -14.23 0.01 -13.40
CA SER A 201 -15.11 -0.62 -14.40
C SER A 201 -15.58 -2.00 -13.90
N TRP A 202 -14.67 -2.78 -13.31
CA TRP A 202 -15.05 -4.05 -12.69
C TRP A 202 -16.05 -3.85 -11.53
N ILE A 203 -15.82 -2.87 -10.66
CA ILE A 203 -16.74 -2.54 -9.55
C ILE A 203 -18.12 -2.15 -10.09
N ASP A 204 -18.18 -1.36 -11.16
CA ASP A 204 -19.44 -0.93 -11.78
C ASP A 204 -20.24 -2.13 -12.28
N ASN A 205 -19.58 -3.02 -13.02
CA ASN A 205 -20.17 -4.23 -13.61
C ASN A 205 -20.58 -5.27 -12.55
N ASN A 206 -20.02 -5.19 -11.33
CA ASN A 206 -20.28 -6.14 -10.24
C ASN A 206 -20.94 -5.48 -9.02
N SER A 207 -21.50 -4.28 -9.20
CA SER A 207 -22.06 -3.46 -8.13
C SER A 207 -23.14 -4.19 -7.31
N GLU A 208 -23.98 -4.98 -7.95
CA GLU A 208 -25.02 -5.78 -7.28
C GLU A 208 -24.45 -6.88 -6.37
N GLN A 209 -23.24 -7.37 -6.64
CA GLN A 209 -22.57 -8.32 -5.74
C GLN A 209 -22.04 -7.62 -4.48
N LEU A 210 -21.77 -6.32 -4.56
CA LEU A 210 -21.16 -5.53 -3.50
C LEU A 210 -22.21 -4.81 -2.65
N ARG A 211 -23.33 -4.38 -3.25
CA ARG A 211 -24.39 -3.63 -2.59
C ARG A 211 -24.98 -4.38 -1.39
N GLY A 212 -25.11 -3.68 -0.27
CA GLY A 212 -25.70 -4.18 0.97
C GLY A 212 -24.74 -5.02 1.82
N ASN A 213 -23.58 -5.42 1.28
CA ASN A 213 -22.62 -6.29 1.98
C ASN A 213 -21.56 -5.48 2.75
N ASN A 214 -20.84 -6.17 3.63
CA ASN A 214 -19.61 -5.67 4.23
C ASN A 214 -18.45 -6.03 3.32
N ILE A 215 -17.74 -5.03 2.80
CA ILE A 215 -16.66 -5.22 1.83
C ILE A 215 -15.33 -5.03 2.56
N LEU A 216 -14.59 -6.11 2.73
CA LEU A 216 -13.24 -6.12 3.25
C LEU A 216 -12.27 -6.17 2.07
N MET A 217 -11.43 -5.16 1.92
CA MET A 217 -10.52 -5.04 0.78
C MET A 217 -9.08 -5.18 1.22
N TYR A 218 -8.21 -5.66 0.33
CA TYR A 218 -6.78 -5.58 0.57
C TYR A 218 -6.01 -5.34 -0.73
N CYS A 219 -4.80 -4.80 -0.56
CA CYS A 219 -3.78 -4.73 -1.59
C CYS A 219 -2.40 -4.86 -0.93
N THR A 220 -1.33 -4.77 -1.70
CA THR A 220 0.05 -4.99 -1.19
C THR A 220 0.47 -4.02 -0.09
N GLY A 221 0.15 -2.73 -0.23
CA GLY A 221 0.69 -1.69 0.65
C GLY A 221 -0.34 -0.73 1.24
N GLY A 222 -1.63 -0.90 0.92
CA GLY A 222 -2.75 -0.05 1.37
C GLY A 222 -3.21 1.00 0.34
N ILE A 223 -2.28 1.66 -0.35
CA ILE A 223 -2.59 2.85 -1.19
C ILE A 223 -3.68 2.67 -2.25
N ARG A 224 -3.80 1.48 -2.86
CA ARG A 224 -4.86 1.17 -3.83
C ARG A 224 -6.23 1.04 -3.19
N CYS A 225 -6.28 0.52 -1.97
CA CYS A 225 -7.52 0.37 -1.23
C CYS A 225 -8.11 1.74 -0.88
N GLU A 226 -7.29 2.76 -0.62
CA GLU A 226 -7.77 4.11 -0.28
C GLU A 226 -8.73 4.65 -1.35
N MET A 227 -8.26 4.70 -2.59
CA MET A 227 -9.06 5.22 -3.71
C MET A 227 -10.15 4.25 -4.15
N ALA A 228 -9.91 2.93 -4.06
CA ALA A 228 -10.90 1.93 -4.45
C ALA A 228 -12.08 1.88 -3.48
N SER A 229 -11.82 1.94 -2.17
CA SER A 229 -12.84 1.97 -1.13
C SER A 229 -13.63 3.27 -1.16
N ALA A 230 -12.96 4.42 -1.37
CA ALA A 230 -13.62 5.69 -1.60
C ALA A 230 -14.50 5.66 -2.86
N TYR A 231 -14.03 5.03 -3.95
CA TYR A 231 -14.82 4.83 -5.16
C TYR A 231 -16.09 3.99 -4.89
N ILE A 232 -15.97 2.88 -4.16
CA ILE A 232 -17.11 2.04 -3.77
C ILE A 232 -18.10 2.87 -2.94
N ARG A 233 -17.64 3.55 -1.88
CA ARG A 233 -18.49 4.37 -1.01
C ARG A 233 -19.17 5.51 -1.75
N SER A 234 -18.52 6.09 -2.76
CA SER A 234 -19.09 7.15 -3.61
C SER A 234 -20.34 6.73 -4.39
N LYS A 235 -20.60 5.41 -4.51
CA LYS A 235 -21.82 4.87 -5.14
C LYS A 235 -23.08 5.09 -4.30
N GLY A 236 -22.93 5.50 -3.04
CA GLY A 236 -24.04 5.90 -2.18
C GLY A 236 -24.72 4.71 -1.50
N ALA A 237 -26.05 4.73 -1.44
CA ALA A 237 -26.85 3.85 -0.61
C ALA A 237 -26.54 2.36 -0.84
N GLY A 238 -26.16 1.66 0.23
CA GLY A 238 -25.79 0.26 0.22
C GLY A 238 -24.30 -0.03 -0.02
N PHE A 239 -23.44 0.98 -0.16
CA PHE A 239 -21.99 0.81 -0.34
C PHE A 239 -21.16 1.42 0.79
N GLU A 240 -21.76 1.67 1.95
CA GLU A 240 -21.14 2.40 3.04
C GLU A 240 -20.15 1.55 3.85
N ASN A 241 -20.38 0.23 3.91
CA ASN A 241 -19.65 -0.69 4.78
C ASN A 241 -18.39 -1.24 4.08
N VAL A 242 -17.38 -0.39 3.92
CA VAL A 242 -16.09 -0.77 3.34
C VAL A 242 -14.98 -0.66 4.38
N PHE A 243 -14.19 -1.72 4.49
CA PHE A 243 -13.06 -1.88 5.41
C PHE A 243 -11.80 -2.27 4.62
N GLN A 244 -10.64 -1.89 5.11
CA GLN A 244 -9.35 -2.13 4.45
C GLN A 244 -8.20 -2.35 5.42
#